data_AF-A0A1J6KH37-F1
#
_entry.id   AF-A0A1J6KH37-F1
#
_cell.length_a   1.000
_cell.length_b   1.000
_cell.length_c   1.000
_cell.angle_alpha   90.00
_cell.angle_beta   90.00
_cell.angle_gamma   90.00
#
_symmetry.space_group_name_H-M   'P 1'
#
loop_
_entity.id
_entity.type
_entity.pdbx_description
1 polymer ?
#
loop_
_entity_poly.entity_id
_entity_poly.type
_entity_poly.pdbx_seq_one_letter_code
_entity_poly.pdbx_strand_id
1 'polypeptide(L)'
;MSFSFFKVSRPKTPSELAKAVKDSFNALDSITVAEVKALEKAMEEVEKNIVAMRVMLAGDGEVEPNPDQVVQLTLEVCNEDVIALFIHKLPILGWEARKNLVHCWSIMLKQKVDSASCCVQYMENHLELLDFLVVCYDNKEIALHCGGMLRECIKLPRLAK
;
A
#
# COMPACT_ATOMS: atom_id res chain seq x y z
N MET A 1 -11.72 20.68 26.92
CA MET A 1 -10.75 20.86 25.83
C MET A 1 -9.50 20.08 26.20
N SER A 2 -9.47 18.77 25.92
CA SER A 2 -8.29 17.95 26.22
C SER A 2 -7.50 17.81 24.93
N PHE A 3 -6.34 18.45 24.89
CA PHE A 3 -5.44 18.45 23.75
C PHE A 3 -4.80 17.07 23.60
N SER A 4 -4.91 16.51 22.40
CA SER A 4 -4.33 15.24 22.01
C SER A 4 -2.81 15.27 22.14
N PHE A 5 -2.27 14.47 23.05
CA PHE A 5 -0.85 14.08 23.03
C PHE A 5 -0.69 12.86 22.12
N PHE A 6 -0.75 13.07 20.80
CA PHE A 6 -0.15 12.09 19.90
C PHE A 6 1.37 12.30 19.99
N LYS A 7 2.06 11.33 20.59
CA LYS A 7 3.51 11.17 20.44
C LYS A 7 3.81 11.19 18.95
N VAL A 8 4.38 12.29 18.46
CA VAL A 8 5.02 12.33 17.15
C VAL A 8 6.19 11.36 17.25
N SER A 9 5.98 10.11 16.83
CA SER A 9 7.09 9.22 16.51
C SER A 9 7.95 9.95 15.50
N ARG A 10 9.28 9.90 15.66
CA ARG A 10 10.23 10.47 14.69
C ARG A 10 9.71 10.26 13.25
N PRO A 11 9.77 11.27 12.37
CA PRO A 11 9.36 11.08 10.98
C PRO A 11 10.18 9.92 10.41
N LYS A 12 9.52 8.79 10.16
CA LYS A 12 10.14 7.63 9.54
C LYS A 12 10.63 8.10 8.17
N THR A 13 11.86 7.77 7.81
CA THR A 13 12.33 8.00 6.45
C THR A 13 11.53 7.13 5.47
N PRO A 14 11.43 7.49 4.18
CA PRO A 14 10.75 6.67 3.18
C PRO A 14 11.20 5.20 3.16
N SER A 15 12.51 4.98 3.27
CA SER A 15 13.11 3.63 3.30
C SER A 15 12.73 2.85 4.57
N GLU A 16 12.79 3.49 5.74
CA GLU A 16 12.34 2.85 6.99
C GLU A 16 10.85 2.53 6.99
N LEU A 17 10.04 3.38 6.36
CA LEU A 17 8.60 3.17 6.24
C LEU A 17 8.28 2.00 5.31
N ALA A 18 8.94 1.91 4.14
CA ALA A 18 8.78 0.77 3.23
C ALA A 18 9.12 -0.56 3.92
N LYS A 19 10.24 -0.61 4.64
CA LYS A 19 10.64 -1.78 5.45
C LYS A 19 9.63 -2.12 6.53
N ALA A 20 9.18 -1.12 7.29
CA ALA A 20 8.20 -1.33 8.35
C ALA A 20 6.88 -1.89 7.78
N VAL A 21 6.44 -1.38 6.63
CA VAL A 21 5.26 -1.89 5.92
C VAL A 21 5.49 -3.36 5.53
N LYS A 22 6.60 -3.68 4.88
CA LYS A 22 6.97 -5.05 4.50
C LYS A 22 6.98 -6.00 5.67
N ASP A 23 7.69 -5.65 6.73
CA ASP A 23 7.84 -6.46 7.95
C ASP A 23 6.48 -6.69 8.60
N SER A 24 5.62 -5.66 8.66
CA SER A 24 4.26 -5.80 9.20
C SER A 24 3.38 -6.75 8.38
N PHE A 25 3.50 -6.73 7.04
CA PHE A 25 2.77 -7.66 6.17
C PHE A 25 3.29 -9.10 6.28
N ASN A 26 4.59 -9.29 6.39
CA ASN A 26 5.19 -10.62 6.60
C ASN A 26 4.87 -11.17 7.99
N ALA A 27 4.78 -10.30 9.01
CA ALA A 27 4.38 -10.72 10.34
C ALA A 27 2.97 -11.33 10.36
N LEU A 28 2.05 -10.86 9.51
CA LEU A 28 0.72 -11.45 9.39
C LEU A 28 0.75 -12.92 8.95
N ASP A 29 1.74 -13.33 8.14
CA ASP A 29 1.87 -14.73 7.70
C ASP A 29 2.44 -15.64 8.78
N SER A 30 3.21 -15.07 9.70
CA SER A 30 3.79 -15.82 10.82
C SER A 30 2.78 -16.11 11.95
N ILE A 31 1.67 -15.37 11.98
CA ILE A 31 0.66 -15.47 13.04
C ILE A 31 -0.41 -16.47 12.62
N THR A 32 -0.65 -17.46 13.46
CA THR A 32 -1.70 -18.44 13.21
C THR A 32 -3.08 -17.86 13.53
N VAL A 33 -4.11 -18.28 12.79
CA VAL A 33 -5.51 -17.83 13.00
C VAL A 33 -6.04 -18.18 14.41
N ALA A 34 -5.40 -19.13 15.09
CA ALA A 34 -5.72 -19.49 16.48
C ALA A 34 -5.34 -18.39 17.48
N GLU A 35 -4.37 -17.51 17.15
CA GLU A 35 -3.89 -16.44 18.01
C GLU A 35 -4.60 -15.11 17.72
N VAL A 36 -5.92 -15.09 17.89
CA VAL A 36 -6.79 -13.95 17.52
C VAL A 36 -6.27 -12.60 18.02
N LYS A 37 -5.84 -12.50 19.28
CA LYS A 37 -5.30 -11.24 19.85
C LYS A 37 -3.98 -10.80 19.21
N ALA A 38 -3.12 -11.74 18.83
CA ALA A 38 -1.87 -11.42 18.15
C ALA A 38 -2.14 -10.96 16.72
N LEU A 39 -3.09 -11.62 16.05
CA LEU A 39 -3.54 -11.26 14.70
C LEU A 39 -4.16 -9.86 14.68
N GLU A 40 -5.08 -9.55 15.60
CA GLU A 40 -5.67 -8.22 15.74
C GLU A 40 -4.59 -7.14 15.90
N LYS A 41 -3.61 -7.37 16.78
CA LYS A 41 -2.52 -6.42 17.01
C LYS A 41 -1.63 -6.24 15.78
N ALA A 42 -1.35 -7.30 15.03
CA ALA A 42 -0.57 -7.22 13.80
C ALA A 42 -1.34 -6.51 12.68
N MET A 43 -2.66 -6.73 12.58
CA MET A 43 -3.52 -6.00 11.64
C MET A 43 -3.56 -4.50 11.96
N GLU A 44 -3.67 -4.12 13.24
CA GLU A 44 -3.58 -2.72 13.66
C GLU A 44 -2.24 -2.08 13.28
N GLU A 45 -1.13 -2.82 13.39
CA GLU A 45 0.20 -2.32 13.02
C GLU A 45 0.32 -2.10 11.51
N VAL A 46 -0.20 -3.03 10.69
CA VAL A 46 -0.27 -2.89 9.25
C VAL A 46 -1.11 -1.67 8.87
N GLU A 47 -2.27 -1.47 9.50
CA GLU A 47 -3.12 -0.31 9.25
C GLU A 47 -2.42 1.01 9.60
N LYS A 48 -1.73 1.08 10.74
CA LYS A 48 -0.92 2.26 11.12
C LYS A 48 0.15 2.57 10.09
N ASN A 49 0.85 1.55 9.58
CA ASN A 49 1.88 1.73 8.56
C ASN A 49 1.29 2.17 7.21
N ILE A 50 0.13 1.64 6.80
CA ILE A 50 -0.59 2.08 5.60
C ILE A 50 -1.02 3.54 5.73
N VAL A 51 -1.53 3.95 6.88
CA VAL A 51 -1.92 5.35 7.12
C VAL A 51 -0.69 6.27 7.08
N ALA A 52 0.42 5.88 7.71
CA ALA A 52 1.66 6.64 7.64
C ALA A 52 2.16 6.79 6.19
N MET A 53 2.09 5.72 5.39
CA MET A 53 2.40 5.76 3.96
C MET A 53 1.46 6.70 3.22
N ARG A 54 0.15 6.66 3.49
CA ARG A 54 -0.82 7.58 2.89
C ARG A 54 -0.49 9.04 3.18
N VAL A 55 -0.16 9.36 4.43
CA VAL A 55 0.20 10.73 4.83
C VAL A 55 1.47 11.19 4.12
N MET A 56 2.48 10.31 3.98
CA MET A 56 3.69 10.65 3.22
C MET A 56 3.41 10.86 1.72
N LEU A 57 2.49 10.09 1.14
CA LEU A 57 2.14 10.14 -0.29
C LEU A 57 1.19 11.29 -0.66
N ALA A 58 0.21 11.58 0.19
CA ALA A 58 -0.91 12.47 -0.13
C ALA A 58 -0.94 13.74 0.75
N GLY A 59 -0.17 13.78 1.83
CA GLY A 59 -0.33 14.74 2.91
C GLY A 59 -1.52 14.42 3.84
N ASP A 60 -1.67 15.20 4.90
CA ASP A 60 -2.78 15.13 5.85
C ASP A 60 -3.64 16.41 5.89
N GLY A 61 -3.41 17.33 4.95
CA GLY A 61 -4.11 18.61 4.82
C GLY A 61 -3.41 19.76 5.55
N GLU A 62 -2.58 19.47 6.54
CA GLU A 62 -1.73 20.44 7.24
C GLU A 62 -0.29 20.39 6.71
N VAL A 63 0.18 19.19 6.36
CA VAL A 63 1.49 18.93 5.79
C VAL A 63 1.35 18.52 4.33
N GLU A 64 1.92 19.32 3.43
CA GLU A 64 2.02 18.97 2.02
C GLU A 64 3.02 17.82 1.80
N PRO A 65 2.73 16.88 0.89
CA PRO A 65 3.63 15.77 0.61
C PRO A 65 4.92 16.28 -0.05
N ASN A 66 6.07 15.90 0.49
CA ASN A 66 7.37 16.23 -0.11
C ASN A 66 7.59 15.37 -1.38
N PRO A 67 7.73 15.96 -2.57
CA PRO A 67 7.88 15.23 -3.82
C PRO A 67 9.06 14.24 -3.82
N ASP A 68 10.19 14.60 -3.21
CA ASP A 68 11.38 13.76 -3.15
C ASP A 68 11.12 12.53 -2.27
N GLN A 69 10.42 12.71 -1.14
CA GLN A 69 10.05 11.60 -0.27
C GLN A 69 9.03 10.67 -0.93
N VAL A 70 8.09 11.22 -1.70
CA VAL A 70 7.10 10.44 -2.46
C VAL A 70 7.79 9.56 -3.51
N VAL A 71 8.73 10.14 -4.27
CA VAL A 71 9.51 9.41 -5.28
C VAL A 71 10.35 8.33 -4.59
N GLN A 72 11.07 8.67 -3.52
CA GLN A 72 11.90 7.72 -2.79
C GLN A 72 11.08 6.57 -2.20
N LEU A 73 9.92 6.85 -1.59
CA LEU A 73 9.04 5.81 -1.05
C LEU A 73 8.55 4.88 -2.14
N THR A 74 8.15 5.44 -3.29
CA THR A 74 7.66 4.66 -4.43
C THR A 74 8.74 3.70 -4.93
N LEU A 75 9.99 4.17 -5.05
CA LEU A 75 11.13 3.34 -5.45
C LEU A 75 11.39 2.22 -4.45
N GLU A 76 11.41 2.51 -3.14
CA GLU A 76 11.67 1.50 -2.11
C GLU A 76 10.55 0.45 -2.05
N VAL A 77 9.29 0.87 -2.19
CA VAL A 77 8.14 -0.04 -2.26
C VAL A 77 8.23 -0.99 -3.46
N CYS A 78 8.74 -0.52 -4.60
CA CYS A 78 8.98 -1.36 -5.77
C CYS A 78 10.18 -2.29 -5.57
N ASN A 79 11.30 -1.77 -5.05
CA ASN A 79 12.54 -2.54 -4.83
C ASN A 79 12.38 -3.64 -3.79
N GLU A 80 11.53 -3.44 -2.79
CA GLU A 80 11.29 -4.39 -1.72
C GLU A 80 10.15 -5.38 -1.98
N ASP A 81 9.59 -5.41 -3.19
CA ASP A 81 8.46 -6.26 -3.61
C ASP A 81 7.19 -6.07 -2.75
N VAL A 82 7.05 -4.89 -2.15
CA VAL A 82 5.93 -4.59 -1.24
C VAL A 82 4.60 -4.50 -2.00
N ILE A 83 4.65 -4.17 -3.29
CA ILE A 83 3.48 -4.14 -4.19
C ILE A 83 2.79 -5.51 -4.25
N ALA A 84 3.55 -6.61 -4.33
CA ALA A 84 2.98 -7.95 -4.34
C ALA A 84 2.26 -8.26 -3.02
N LEU A 85 2.86 -7.85 -1.89
CA LEU A 85 2.24 -7.98 -0.56
C LEU A 85 0.93 -7.21 -0.46
N PHE A 86 0.86 -5.99 -0.99
CA PHE A 86 -0.39 -5.20 -1.01
C PHE A 86 -1.53 -5.94 -1.69
N ILE A 87 -1.26 -6.57 -2.82
CA ILE A 87 -2.26 -7.28 -3.62
C ILE A 87 -2.66 -8.58 -2.92
N HIS A 88 -1.69 -9.40 -2.52
CA HIS A 88 -1.97 -10.69 -1.87
C HIS A 88 -2.64 -10.55 -0.50
N LYS A 89 -2.34 -9.50 0.25
CA LYS A 89 -2.91 -9.27 1.60
C LYS A 89 -4.18 -8.44 1.56
N LEU A 90 -4.59 -7.91 0.41
CA LEU A 90 -5.83 -7.15 0.26
C LEU A 90 -7.08 -7.88 0.82
N PRO A 91 -7.25 -9.20 0.62
CA PRO A 91 -8.39 -9.94 1.16
C PRO A 91 -8.48 -9.99 2.69
N ILE A 92 -7.34 -9.95 3.38
CA ILE A 92 -7.31 -10.07 4.85
C ILE A 92 -7.42 -8.71 5.56
N LEU A 93 -7.15 -7.61 4.86
CA LEU A 93 -7.19 -6.26 5.43
C LEU A 93 -8.63 -5.80 5.74
N GLY A 94 -8.78 -4.92 6.72
CA GLY A 94 -10.04 -4.22 6.98
C GLY A 94 -10.41 -3.24 5.86
N TRP A 95 -11.68 -2.83 5.79
CA TRP A 95 -12.16 -1.89 4.76
C TRP A 95 -11.31 -0.62 4.71
N GLU A 96 -11.12 0.05 5.84
CA GLU A 96 -10.42 1.33 5.87
C GLU A 96 -8.96 1.21 5.40
N ALA A 97 -8.26 0.15 5.82
CA ALA A 97 -6.94 -0.21 5.31
C ALA A 97 -6.94 -0.43 3.79
N ARG A 98 -7.91 -1.20 3.24
CA ARG A 98 -8.05 -1.41 1.78
C ARG A 98 -8.25 -0.07 1.05
N LYS A 99 -9.09 0.81 1.56
CA LYS A 99 -9.35 2.14 0.97
C LYS A 99 -8.07 2.99 0.94
N ASN A 100 -7.35 3.06 2.06
CA ASN A 100 -6.09 3.80 2.13
C ASN A 100 -5.05 3.22 1.17
N LEU A 101 -4.97 1.89 1.05
CA LEU A 101 -4.05 1.19 0.16
C LEU A 101 -4.36 1.44 -1.32
N VAL A 102 -5.63 1.41 -1.74
CA VAL A 102 -6.05 1.80 -3.11
C VAL A 102 -5.67 3.25 -3.43
N HIS A 103 -5.80 4.14 -2.44
CA HIS A 103 -5.41 5.54 -2.62
C HIS A 103 -3.89 5.70 -2.78
N CYS A 104 -3.10 5.06 -1.91
CA CYS A 104 -1.65 5.02 -2.02
C CYS A 104 -1.22 4.47 -3.39
N TRP A 105 -1.81 3.34 -3.80
CA TRP A 105 -1.59 2.71 -5.10
C TRP A 105 -1.82 3.69 -6.25
N SER A 106 -2.94 4.42 -6.21
CA SER A 106 -3.29 5.39 -7.25
C SER A 106 -2.27 6.53 -7.37
N ILE A 107 -1.65 6.94 -6.27
CA ILE A 107 -0.61 7.98 -6.25
C ILE A 107 0.70 7.41 -6.79
N MET A 108 1.17 6.28 -6.23
CA MET A 108 2.42 5.64 -6.63
C MET A 108 2.43 5.27 -8.11
N LEU A 109 1.30 4.79 -8.65
CA LEU A 109 1.19 4.42 -10.06
C LEU A 109 1.27 5.64 -11.01
N LYS A 110 0.90 6.84 -10.54
CA LYS A 110 1.03 8.09 -11.29
C LYS A 110 2.42 8.70 -11.18
N GLN A 111 3.21 8.29 -10.20
CA GLN A 111 4.58 8.77 -10.05
C GLN A 111 5.44 8.26 -11.20
N LYS A 112 6.19 9.19 -11.78
CA LYS A 112 7.20 8.92 -12.81
C LYS A 112 8.56 9.26 -12.22
N VAL A 113 9.48 8.31 -12.31
CA VAL A 113 10.88 8.49 -11.99
C VAL A 113 11.63 8.45 -13.32
N ASP A 114 12.24 9.56 -13.71
CA ASP A 114 13.04 9.67 -14.94
C ASP A 114 12.32 9.16 -16.20
N SER A 115 11.07 9.61 -16.40
CA SER A 115 10.19 9.26 -17.55
C SER A 115 9.57 7.86 -17.52
N ALA A 116 10.02 6.97 -16.64
CA ALA A 116 9.45 5.63 -16.43
C ALA A 116 8.67 5.59 -15.11
N SER A 117 7.55 4.88 -15.06
CA SER A 117 6.88 4.63 -13.77
C SER A 117 7.40 3.29 -13.23
N CYS A 118 8.12 3.34 -12.12
CA CYS A 118 8.71 2.15 -11.48
C CYS A 118 7.63 1.11 -11.17
N CYS A 119 6.48 1.55 -10.64
CA CYS A 119 5.31 0.69 -10.40
C CYS A 119 4.78 0.02 -11.67
N VAL A 120 4.80 0.72 -12.81
CA VAL A 120 4.35 0.16 -14.08
C VAL A 120 5.30 -0.91 -14.58
N GLN A 121 6.61 -0.64 -14.55
CA GLN A 121 7.61 -1.63 -14.92
C GLN A 121 7.57 -2.85 -14.00
N TYR A 122 7.37 -2.63 -12.70
CA TYR A 122 7.16 -3.71 -11.74
C TYR A 122 5.96 -4.58 -12.14
N MET A 123 4.83 -3.97 -12.48
CA MET A 123 3.62 -4.72 -12.86
C MET A 123 3.75 -5.41 -14.22
N GLU A 124 4.48 -4.82 -15.18
CA GLU A 124 4.80 -5.45 -16.47
C GLU A 124 5.59 -6.75 -16.27
N ASN A 125 6.44 -6.81 -15.24
CA ASN A 125 7.23 -8.01 -14.90
C ASN A 125 6.46 -9.01 -14.03
N HIS A 126 5.35 -8.60 -13.41
CA HIS A 126 4.56 -9.39 -12.46
C HIS A 126 3.05 -9.40 -12.85
N LEU A 127 2.75 -9.84 -14.07
CA LEU A 127 1.38 -9.86 -14.61
C LEU A 127 0.44 -10.77 -13.80
N GLU A 128 0.98 -11.78 -13.10
CA GLU A 128 0.24 -12.64 -12.19
C GLU A 128 -0.49 -11.88 -11.08
N LEU A 129 0.00 -10.67 -10.73
CA LEU A 129 -0.66 -9.81 -9.76
C LEU A 129 -1.96 -9.21 -10.32
N LEU A 130 -2.01 -8.94 -11.63
CA LEU A 130 -3.24 -8.51 -12.30
C LEU A 130 -4.26 -9.64 -12.34
N ASP A 131 -3.82 -10.86 -12.66
CA ASP A 131 -4.68 -12.05 -12.63
C ASP A 131 -5.25 -12.27 -11.22
N PHE A 132 -4.43 -12.11 -10.17
CA PHE A 132 -4.89 -12.20 -8.79
C PHE A 132 -5.96 -11.13 -8.47
N LEU A 133 -5.76 -9.88 -8.90
CA LEU A 133 -6.75 -8.81 -8.71
C LEU A 133 -8.08 -9.11 -9.43
N VAL A 134 -8.02 -9.76 -10.60
CA VAL A 134 -9.21 -10.20 -11.35
C VAL A 134 -9.93 -11.32 -10.59
N VAL A 135 -9.21 -12.33 -10.09
CA VAL A 135 -9.79 -13.41 -9.27
C VAL A 135 -10.41 -12.86 -7.99
N CYS A 136 -9.76 -11.88 -7.35
CA CYS A 136 -10.31 -11.22 -6.17
C CYS A 136 -11.62 -10.47 -6.44
N TYR A 137 -11.94 -10.15 -7.69
CA TYR A 137 -13.20 -9.50 -8.05
C TYR A 137 -14.44 -10.37 -7.75
N ASP A 138 -14.28 -11.69 -7.68
CA ASP A 138 -15.35 -12.61 -7.31
C ASP A 138 -15.72 -12.48 -5.82
N ASN A 139 -14.81 -11.97 -4.98
CA ASN A 139 -15.09 -11.69 -3.58
C ASN A 139 -15.72 -10.30 -3.43
N LYS A 140 -17.04 -10.29 -3.17
CA LYS A 140 -17.88 -9.08 -3.05
C LYS A 140 -17.36 -8.05 -2.05
N GLU A 141 -16.65 -8.47 -0.99
CA GLU A 141 -16.14 -7.55 0.04
C GLU A 141 -14.93 -6.73 -0.44
N ILE A 142 -14.17 -7.25 -1.41
CA ILE A 142 -12.95 -6.63 -1.92
C ILE A 142 -13.08 -6.16 -3.36
N ALA A 143 -14.09 -6.63 -4.09
CA ALA A 143 -14.32 -6.33 -5.51
C ALA A 143 -14.25 -4.84 -5.82
N LEU A 144 -14.80 -3.98 -4.94
CA LEU A 144 -14.73 -2.53 -5.11
C LEU A 144 -13.29 -1.99 -5.10
N HIS A 145 -12.47 -2.50 -4.18
CA HIS A 145 -11.08 -2.09 -3.97
C HIS A 145 -10.17 -2.67 -5.07
N CYS A 146 -10.33 -3.94 -5.40
CA CYS A 146 -9.64 -4.60 -6.51
C CYS A 146 -9.96 -3.90 -7.84
N GLY A 147 -11.24 -3.62 -8.09
CA GLY A 147 -11.67 -2.84 -9.24
C GLY A 147 -11.11 -1.42 -9.26
N GLY A 148 -10.91 -0.81 -8.10
CA GLY A 148 -10.20 0.47 -7.97
C GLY A 148 -8.77 0.37 -8.48
N MET A 149 -8.00 -0.61 -8.00
CA MET A 149 -6.61 -0.83 -8.43
C MET A 149 -6.50 -1.18 -9.91
N LEU A 150 -7.35 -2.09 -10.39
CA LEU A 150 -7.39 -2.49 -11.80
C LEU A 150 -7.71 -1.33 -12.73
N ARG A 151 -8.69 -0.48 -12.38
CA ARG A 151 -9.03 0.71 -13.19
C ARG A 151 -7.86 1.68 -13.31
N GLU A 152 -7.03 1.84 -12.28
CA GLU A 152 -5.83 2.66 -12.40
C GLU A 152 -4.77 2.00 -13.29
N CYS A 153 -4.63 0.66 -13.25
CA CYS A 153 -3.73 -0.07 -14.14
C CYS A 153 -4.16 0.05 -15.62
N ILE A 154 -5.45 -0.09 -15.92
CA ILE A 154 -5.99 -0.01 -17.30
C ILE A 154 -5.80 1.38 -17.93
N LYS A 155 -5.69 2.44 -17.14
CA LYS A 155 -5.38 3.79 -17.67
C LYS A 155 -3.98 3.88 -18.28
N LEU A 156 -3.11 2.92 -18.00
CA LEU A 156 -1.75 2.87 -18.49
C LEU A 156 -1.68 1.96 -19.71
N PRO A 157 -1.35 2.49 -20.91
CA PRO A 157 -1.32 1.70 -22.15
C PRO A 157 -0.38 0.50 -22.13
N ARG A 158 0.57 0.48 -21.19
CA ARG A 158 1.52 -0.62 -20.99
C ARG A 158 0.90 -1.83 -20.29
N LEU A 159 -0.01 -1.60 -19.34
CA LEU A 159 -0.66 -2.64 -18.55
C LEU A 159 -2.03 -3.06 -19.13
N ALA A 160 -2.59 -2.26 -20.03
CA ALA A 160 -3.88 -2.52 -20.67
C ALA A 160 -3.78 -3.37 -21.96
N LYS A 161 -2.67 -4.10 -22.13
CA LYS A 161 -2.42 -4.92 -23.32
C LYS A 161 -3.02 -6.31 -23.21
#